data_AF-A6QNX6-F1
#
_entry.id   AF-A6QNX6-F1
#
_cell.length_a   1.000
_cell.length_b   1.000
_cell.length_c   1.000
_cell.angle_alpha   90.00
_cell.angle_beta   90.00
_cell.angle_gamma   90.00
#
_symmetry.space_group_name_H-M   'P 1'
#
loop_
_entity.id
_entity.type
_entity.pdbx_description
1 polymer ?
#
loop_
_entity_poly.entity_id
_entity_poly.type
_entity_poly.pdbx_seq_one_letter_code
_entity_poly.pdbx_strand_id
1 'polypeptide(L)'
;MPSVFAYQSSEVDWCEPNFQYSQLVAEFYNTFSNVTFFIFGPLMTFLMRPYIQQRSRYLYVLFVLFTVTGLFSMYFHMTLSFLGQMLDEIAILWLLASGYSIWLPRCYFPAFLGQNRLGRGGPSVNPTGAHLSFRPFGIPPLNTPGLFPDPA
;
A
#
# COMPACT_ATOMS: atom_id res chain seq x y z
N MET A 1 -35.80 8.65 13.08
CA MET A 1 -34.68 7.75 12.71
C MET A 1 -33.51 8.15 13.59
N PRO A 2 -32.80 7.21 14.23
CA PRO A 2 -31.58 7.53 14.97
C PRO A 2 -30.59 8.24 14.03
N SER A 3 -29.83 9.19 14.56
CA SER A 3 -28.90 9.95 13.74
C SER A 3 -27.77 9.04 13.25
N VAL A 4 -27.25 9.31 12.06
CA VAL A 4 -26.13 8.54 11.44
C VAL A 4 -24.85 8.56 12.30
N PHE A 5 -24.76 9.53 13.21
CA PHE A 5 -23.67 9.71 14.17
C PHE A 5 -24.00 9.21 15.58
N ALA A 6 -25.21 8.71 15.82
CA ALA A 6 -25.58 8.21 17.14
C ALA A 6 -24.70 7.02 17.51
N TYR A 7 -24.35 6.92 18.79
CA TYR A 7 -23.67 5.75 19.32
C TYR A 7 -24.57 4.53 19.14
N GLN A 8 -23.96 3.39 18.82
CA GLN A 8 -24.65 2.11 18.58
C GLN A 8 -25.76 2.23 17.52
N SER A 9 -25.53 3.04 16.49
CA SER A 9 -26.40 3.13 15.31
C SER A 9 -25.98 2.21 14.17
N SER A 10 -24.82 1.56 14.28
CA SER A 10 -24.38 0.53 13.32
C SER A 10 -25.29 -0.70 13.38
N GLU A 11 -25.41 -1.38 12.25
CA GLU A 11 -26.14 -2.65 12.17
C GLU A 11 -25.30 -3.81 12.74
N VAL A 12 -23.97 -3.66 12.68
CA VAL A 12 -23.01 -4.64 13.16
C VAL A 12 -22.51 -4.26 14.56
N ASP A 13 -22.51 -5.25 15.45
CA ASP A 13 -21.94 -5.22 16.79
C ASP A 13 -21.07 -6.48 16.94
N TRP A 14 -19.85 -6.36 17.47
CA TRP A 14 -18.95 -7.50 17.58
C TRP A 14 -19.10 -8.19 18.93
N CYS A 15 -18.22 -9.16 19.21
CA CYS A 15 -18.31 -9.99 20.42
C CYS A 15 -17.87 -9.24 21.70
N GLU A 16 -17.24 -8.06 21.58
CA GLU A 16 -16.73 -7.33 22.75
C GLU A 16 -17.89 -6.62 23.49
N PRO A 17 -18.00 -6.74 24.83
CA PRO A 17 -19.05 -6.06 25.56
C PRO A 17 -18.93 -4.53 25.52
N ASN A 18 -20.04 -3.89 25.19
CA ASN A 18 -20.13 -2.44 25.03
C ASN A 18 -20.01 -1.67 26.36
N PHE A 19 -19.19 -0.62 26.37
CA PHE A 19 -18.93 0.31 27.48
C PHE A 19 -18.42 -0.35 28.77
N GLN A 20 -17.77 -1.50 28.67
CA GLN A 20 -17.27 -2.23 29.84
C GLN A 20 -16.19 -1.47 30.63
N TYR A 21 -15.28 -0.78 29.92
CA TYR A 21 -14.10 -0.13 30.52
C TYR A 21 -14.16 1.42 30.50
N SER A 22 -15.03 2.01 29.68
CA SER A 22 -15.18 3.46 29.54
C SER A 22 -16.59 3.80 29.09
N GLN A 23 -17.15 4.92 29.58
CA GLN A 23 -18.45 5.43 29.14
C GLN A 23 -18.42 6.11 27.77
N LEU A 24 -17.23 6.38 27.22
CA LEU A 24 -17.04 7.04 25.93
C LEU A 24 -16.64 6.08 24.80
N VAL A 25 -16.16 4.88 25.15
CA VAL A 25 -15.63 3.90 24.18
C VAL A 25 -16.49 2.66 24.28
N ALA A 26 -17.21 2.34 23.20
CA ALA A 26 -18.08 1.18 23.14
C ALA A 26 -17.25 -0.12 23.27
N GLU A 27 -16.34 -0.39 22.34
CA GLU A 27 -15.49 -1.58 22.36
C GLU A 27 -14.03 -1.18 22.62
N PHE A 28 -13.55 -1.37 23.86
CA PHE A 28 -12.26 -0.84 24.31
C PHE A 28 -11.07 -1.50 23.63
N TYR A 29 -11.01 -2.83 23.61
CA TYR A 29 -9.90 -3.58 23.03
C TYR A 29 -9.89 -3.47 21.50
N ASN A 30 -11.06 -3.49 20.86
CA ASN A 30 -11.16 -3.26 19.42
C ASN A 30 -10.75 -1.82 19.05
N THR A 31 -11.08 -0.82 19.86
CA THR A 31 -10.62 0.56 19.63
C THR A 31 -9.10 0.69 19.80
N PHE A 32 -8.55 0.17 20.91
CA PHE A 32 -7.14 0.37 21.24
C PHE A 32 -6.18 -0.43 20.34
N SER A 33 -6.58 -1.63 19.91
CA SER A 33 -5.79 -2.42 18.97
C SER A 33 -5.57 -1.68 17.64
N ASN A 34 -6.57 -0.92 17.17
CA ASN A 34 -6.48 -0.09 15.96
C ASN A 34 -5.54 1.11 16.08
N VAL A 35 -5.24 1.59 17.30
CA VAL A 35 -4.28 2.69 17.52
C VAL A 35 -2.87 2.32 17.02
N THR A 36 -2.54 1.04 17.00
CA THR A 36 -1.23 0.56 16.53
C THR A 36 -0.97 0.90 15.05
N PHE A 37 -2.02 1.11 14.24
CA PHE A 37 -1.89 1.45 12.82
C PHE A 37 -1.25 2.82 12.61
N PHE A 38 -1.45 3.76 13.54
CA PHE A 38 -0.78 5.08 13.52
C PHE A 38 0.72 4.98 13.74
N ILE A 39 1.18 3.90 14.38
CA ILE A 39 2.61 3.65 14.60
C ILE A 39 3.15 2.86 13.41
N PHE A 40 2.49 1.76 13.06
CA PHE A 40 2.95 0.86 12.01
C PHE A 40 2.93 1.49 10.61
N GLY A 41 1.94 2.33 10.27
CA GLY A 41 1.87 2.97 8.96
C GLY A 41 3.09 3.85 8.63
N PRO A 42 3.41 4.86 9.46
CA PRO A 42 4.61 5.67 9.31
C PRO A 42 5.91 4.86 9.43
N LEU A 43 5.95 3.90 10.37
CA LEU A 43 7.11 3.04 10.56
C LEU A 43 7.42 2.21 9.32
N MET A 44 6.41 1.55 8.73
CA MET A 44 6.55 0.81 7.48
C MET A 44 6.96 1.72 6.33
N THR A 45 6.38 2.92 6.26
CA THR A 45 6.78 3.92 5.26
C THR A 45 8.26 4.28 5.39
N PHE A 46 8.76 4.44 6.62
CA PHE A 46 10.17 4.73 6.90
C PHE A 46 11.10 3.57 6.56
N LEU A 47 10.76 2.36 7.02
CA LEU A 47 11.56 1.15 6.78
C LEU A 47 11.60 0.76 5.30
N MET A 48 10.50 0.96 4.57
CA MET A 48 10.35 0.54 3.16
C MET A 48 10.72 1.62 2.14
N ARG A 49 11.28 2.77 2.55
CA ARG A 49 11.71 3.85 1.63
C ARG A 49 12.50 3.38 0.40
N PRO A 50 13.54 2.53 0.52
CA PRO A 50 14.28 2.09 -0.67
C PRO A 50 13.43 1.24 -1.61
N TYR A 51 12.55 0.39 -1.08
CA TYR A 51 11.61 -0.41 -1.88
C TYR A 51 10.61 0.49 -2.61
N ILE A 52 10.05 1.50 -1.93
CA ILE A 52 9.11 2.46 -2.50
C ILE A 52 9.74 3.21 -3.69
N GLN A 53 11.00 3.61 -3.56
CA GLN A 53 11.74 4.29 -4.62
C GLN A 53 11.99 3.40 -5.84
N GLN A 54 12.27 2.11 -5.63
CA GLN A 54 12.53 1.17 -6.72
C GLN A 54 11.25 0.71 -7.43
N ARG A 55 10.17 0.46 -6.68
CA ARG A 55 8.94 -0.12 -7.23
C ARG A 55 7.97 0.94 -7.77
N SER A 56 7.52 1.85 -6.91
CA SER A 56 6.50 2.85 -7.25
C SER A 56 6.27 3.81 -6.09
N ARG A 57 6.28 5.13 -6.37
CA ARG A 57 5.91 6.15 -5.37
C ARG A 57 4.45 6.05 -4.92
N TYR A 58 3.58 5.38 -5.67
CA TYR A 58 2.18 5.13 -5.27
C TYR A 58 2.06 4.28 -3.99
N LEU A 59 3.12 3.58 -3.58
CA LEU A 59 3.15 2.87 -2.30
C LEU A 59 3.01 3.81 -1.09
N TYR A 60 3.39 5.09 -1.20
CA TYR A 60 3.13 6.07 -0.13
C TYR A 60 1.62 6.24 0.12
N VAL A 61 0.81 6.24 -0.95
CA VAL A 61 -0.65 6.33 -0.85
C VAL A 61 -1.20 5.11 -0.12
N LEU A 62 -0.66 3.92 -0.40
CA LEU A 62 -1.06 2.70 0.28
C LEU A 62 -0.82 2.77 1.80
N PHE A 63 0.36 3.22 2.23
CA PHE A 63 0.65 3.34 3.67
C PHE A 63 -0.16 4.45 4.36
N VAL A 64 -0.48 5.53 3.64
CA VAL A 64 -1.42 6.55 4.13
C VAL A 64 -2.82 5.96 4.30
N LEU A 65 -3.33 5.24 3.28
CA LEU A 65 -4.62 4.56 3.35
C LEU A 65 -4.67 3.53 4.48
N PHE A 66 -3.58 2.80 4.72
CA PHE A 66 -3.45 1.88 5.85
C PHE A 66 -3.61 2.60 7.19
N THR A 67 -2.95 3.76 7.35
CA THR A 67 -3.07 4.58 8.57
C THR A 67 -4.50 5.13 8.74
N VAL A 68 -5.11 5.62 7.66
CA VAL A 68 -6.49 6.14 7.64
C VAL A 68 -7.50 5.04 7.96
N THR A 69 -7.28 3.81 7.47
CA THR A 69 -8.13 2.65 7.77
C THR A 69 -8.14 2.38 9.28
N GLY A 70 -6.98 2.37 9.94
CA GLY A 70 -6.90 2.23 11.39
C GLY A 70 -7.60 3.36 12.15
N LEU A 71 -7.58 4.59 11.63
CA LEU A 71 -8.30 5.73 12.21
C LEU A 71 -9.83 5.55 12.14
N PHE A 72 -10.34 5.12 10.99
CA PHE A 72 -11.78 4.90 10.84
C PHE A 72 -12.25 3.66 11.60
N SER A 73 -11.47 2.58 11.63
CA SER A 73 -11.78 1.40 12.44
C SER A 73 -11.79 1.74 13.94
N MET A 74 -10.80 2.52 14.41
CA MET A 74 -10.81 3.04 15.79
C MET A 74 -12.07 3.89 16.07
N TYR A 75 -12.46 4.79 15.16
CA TYR A 75 -13.66 5.61 15.32
C TYR A 75 -14.95 4.77 15.33
N PHE A 76 -15.02 3.74 14.47
CA PHE A 76 -16.12 2.79 14.43
C PHE A 76 -16.23 2.03 15.75
N HIS A 77 -15.17 1.37 16.23
CA HIS A 77 -15.22 0.61 17.48
C HIS A 77 -15.41 1.50 18.73
N MET A 78 -15.00 2.77 18.67
CA MET A 78 -15.25 3.70 19.76
C MET A 78 -16.75 4.06 19.88
N THR A 79 -17.44 4.19 18.75
CA THR A 79 -18.80 4.76 18.70
C THR A 79 -19.90 3.76 18.35
N LEU A 80 -19.57 2.69 17.63
CA LEU A 80 -20.49 1.82 16.91
C LEU A 80 -21.53 2.63 16.12
N SER A 81 -21.07 3.68 15.42
CA SER A 81 -21.94 4.52 14.60
C SER A 81 -22.04 4.00 13.17
N PHE A 82 -23.20 4.19 12.53
CA PHE A 82 -23.39 3.83 11.12
C PHE A 82 -22.38 4.54 10.20
N LEU A 83 -22.10 5.83 10.45
CA LEU A 83 -21.06 6.54 9.70
C LEU A 83 -19.68 5.89 9.89
N GLY A 84 -19.32 5.54 11.12
CA GLY A 84 -18.06 4.89 11.42
C GLY A 84 -17.91 3.58 10.65
N GLN A 85 -18.98 2.77 10.61
CA GLN A 85 -19.03 1.53 9.85
C GLN A 85 -18.75 1.77 8.36
N MET A 86 -19.44 2.73 7.74
CA MET A 86 -19.25 3.05 6.33
C MET A 86 -17.84 3.57 6.02
N LEU A 87 -17.28 4.40 6.90
CA LEU A 87 -15.92 4.93 6.74
C LEU A 87 -14.87 3.83 6.82
N ASP A 88 -15.00 2.88 7.76
CA ASP A 88 -14.06 1.77 7.93
C ASP A 88 -14.11 0.83 6.71
N GLU A 89 -15.31 0.35 6.36
CA GLU A 89 -15.50 -0.56 5.21
C GLU A 89 -15.01 0.07 3.88
N ILE A 90 -15.36 1.33 3.63
CA ILE A 90 -14.92 2.04 2.42
C ILE A 90 -13.40 2.20 2.40
N ALA A 91 -12.77 2.55 3.52
CA ALA A 91 -11.32 2.70 3.57
C ALA A 91 -10.57 1.38 3.32
N ILE A 92 -11.06 0.27 3.86
CA ILE A 92 -10.52 -1.08 3.57
C ILE A 92 -10.61 -1.36 2.06
N LEU A 93 -11.75 -1.08 1.42
CA LEU A 93 -11.91 -1.28 -0.02
C LEU A 93 -10.92 -0.44 -0.84
N TRP A 94 -10.70 0.82 -0.48
CA TRP A 94 -9.70 1.67 -1.14
C TRP A 94 -8.26 1.18 -0.93
N LEU A 95 -7.94 0.71 0.28
CA LEU A 95 -6.65 0.11 0.60
C LEU A 95 -6.40 -1.12 -0.27
N LEU A 96 -7.37 -2.04 -0.33
CA LEU A 96 -7.30 -3.24 -1.16
C LEU A 96 -7.19 -2.88 -2.64
N ALA A 97 -8.06 -2.01 -3.16
CA ALA A 97 -8.03 -1.58 -4.55
C ALA A 97 -6.68 -0.95 -4.95
N SER A 98 -6.08 -0.17 -4.05
CA SER A 98 -4.75 0.41 -4.25
C SER A 98 -3.67 -0.67 -4.27
N GLY A 99 -3.74 -1.65 -3.37
CA GLY A 99 -2.85 -2.80 -3.37
C GLY A 99 -2.94 -3.60 -4.66
N TYR A 100 -4.15 -3.98 -5.07
CA TYR A 100 -4.39 -4.68 -6.34
C TYR A 100 -3.81 -3.89 -7.52
N SER A 101 -4.01 -2.57 -7.57
CA SER A 101 -3.49 -1.74 -8.66
C SER A 101 -1.96 -1.71 -8.75
N ILE A 102 -1.24 -1.90 -7.64
CA ILE A 102 0.23 -1.86 -7.58
C ILE A 102 0.85 -3.24 -7.88
N TRP A 103 0.21 -4.31 -7.41
CA TRP A 103 0.77 -5.67 -7.46
C TRP A 103 0.15 -6.59 -8.52
N LEU A 104 -0.96 -6.21 -9.17
CA LEU A 104 -1.53 -7.01 -10.25
C LEU A 104 -0.53 -7.12 -11.42
N PRO A 105 -0.20 -8.35 -11.88
CA PRO A 105 0.67 -8.54 -13.02
C PRO A 105 0.08 -7.87 -14.26
N ARG A 106 0.93 -7.13 -15.00
CA ARG A 106 0.45 -6.30 -16.11
C ARG A 106 -0.18 -7.11 -17.26
N CYS A 107 0.08 -8.41 -17.32
CA CYS A 107 -0.50 -9.34 -18.27
C CYS A 107 -2.00 -9.59 -18.07
N TYR A 108 -2.57 -9.26 -16.89
CA TYR A 108 -4.00 -9.34 -16.64
C TYR A 108 -4.73 -8.01 -16.85
N PHE A 109 -4.03 -6.94 -17.22
CA PHE A 109 -4.72 -5.71 -17.60
C PHE A 109 -5.43 -5.92 -18.94
N PRO A 110 -6.73 -5.57 -19.03
CA PRO A 110 -7.45 -5.68 -20.29
C PRO A 110 -6.82 -4.74 -21.33
N ALA A 111 -6.83 -5.18 -22.59
CA ALA A 111 -6.09 -4.53 -23.68
C ALA A 111 -6.44 -3.03 -23.87
N PHE A 112 -7.63 -2.59 -23.47
CA PHE A 112 -8.03 -1.17 -23.54
C PHE A 112 -7.24 -0.25 -22.59
N LEU A 113 -6.68 -0.75 -21.49
CA LEU A 113 -5.78 0.01 -20.60
C LEU A 113 -4.35 0.11 -21.16
N GLY A 114 -3.99 -0.76 -22.11
CA GLY A 114 -2.66 -0.83 -22.71
C GLY A 114 -2.43 0.11 -23.91
N GLN A 115 -3.48 0.65 -24.52
CA GLN A 115 -3.36 1.33 -25.82
C GLN A 115 -2.76 2.74 -25.77
N ASN A 116 -2.77 3.42 -24.61
CA ASN A 116 -2.36 4.84 -24.51
C ASN A 116 -0.94 5.08 -23.96
N ARG A 117 -0.09 4.06 -23.84
CA ARG A 117 1.30 4.25 -23.36
C ARG A 117 2.40 3.79 -24.32
N LEU A 118 2.04 3.29 -25.51
CA LEU A 118 3.00 2.94 -26.57
C LEU A 118 3.31 4.11 -27.53
N GLY A 119 2.99 5.35 -27.14
CA GLY A 119 3.11 6.55 -27.99
C GLY A 119 4.25 7.50 -27.62
N ARG A 120 5.15 7.15 -26.69
CA ARG A 120 6.28 8.04 -26.35
C ARG A 120 7.58 7.27 -26.10
N GLY A 121 8.28 6.96 -27.20
CA GLY A 121 9.75 6.90 -27.25
C GLY A 121 10.44 5.57 -26.88
N GLY A 122 10.48 4.63 -27.84
CA GLY A 122 11.64 3.77 -28.17
C GLY A 122 11.81 2.41 -27.44
N PRO A 123 12.65 1.48 -27.97
CA PRO A 123 13.30 1.43 -29.29
C PRO A 123 12.69 0.35 -30.21
N SER A 124 12.86 0.54 -31.53
CA SER A 124 12.57 -0.47 -32.56
C SER A 124 13.50 -1.66 -32.39
N VAL A 125 12.98 -2.79 -31.92
CA VAL A 125 13.72 -4.06 -31.88
C VAL A 125 13.71 -4.66 -33.29
N ASN A 126 14.85 -4.59 -33.97
CA ASN A 126 15.09 -5.27 -35.23
C ASN A 126 15.17 -6.80 -34.94
N PRO A 127 14.47 -7.69 -35.68
CA PRO A 127 14.26 -9.08 -35.27
C PRO A 127 15.43 -10.03 -35.57
N THR A 128 16.64 -9.53 -35.84
CA THR A 128 17.81 -10.37 -36.15
C THR A 128 18.89 -10.19 -35.08
N GLY A 129 18.88 -11.07 -34.07
CA GLY A 129 19.93 -11.11 -33.05
C GLY A 129 19.49 -11.67 -31.71
N ALA A 130 19.03 -12.92 -31.67
CA ALA A 130 18.87 -13.64 -30.42
C ALA A 130 20.25 -13.96 -29.83
N HIS A 131 20.72 -13.14 -28.89
CA HIS A 131 21.79 -13.52 -27.97
C HIS A 131 21.30 -13.25 -26.54
N LEU A 132 20.79 -14.31 -25.89
CA LEU A 132 20.49 -14.29 -24.47
C LEU A 132 21.79 -13.99 -23.71
N SER A 133 21.88 -12.82 -23.08
CA SER A 133 22.86 -12.57 -22.01
C SER A 133 22.10 -12.41 -20.71
N PHE A 134 21.95 -13.52 -19.98
CA PHE A 134 21.67 -13.50 -18.55
C PHE A 134 22.89 -12.86 -17.86
N ARG A 135 22.74 -11.67 -17.29
CA ARG A 135 23.69 -11.14 -16.30
C ARG A 135 23.13 -11.37 -14.90
N PRO A 136 23.78 -12.18 -14.04
CA PRO A 136 23.42 -12.23 -12.63
C PRO A 136 23.91 -10.95 -11.92
N PHE A 137 23.18 -10.60 -10.87
CA PHE A 137 23.44 -9.49 -9.95
C PHE A 137 24.87 -9.50 -9.38
N GLY A 138 25.50 -8.33 -9.25
CA GLY A 138 26.44 -8.09 -8.14
C GLY A 138 27.96 -7.99 -8.41
N ILE A 139 28.43 -7.72 -9.63
CA ILE A 139 29.87 -7.44 -9.86
C ILE A 139 30.05 -5.99 -10.35
N PRO A 140 30.81 -5.12 -9.64
CA PRO A 140 31.12 -3.79 -10.13
C PRO A 140 32.06 -3.88 -11.36
N PRO A 141 31.94 -2.96 -12.34
CA PRO A 141 32.73 -3.00 -13.55
C PRO A 141 34.22 -2.76 -13.22
N LEU A 142 35.07 -3.74 -13.57
CA LEU A 142 36.52 -3.55 -13.59
C LEU A 142 36.85 -2.67 -14.80
N ASN A 143 37.02 -1.37 -14.58
CA ASN A 143 37.58 -0.48 -15.60
C ASN A 143 38.37 0.65 -14.94
N THR A 144 39.56 0.32 -14.43
CA THR A 144 40.64 1.29 -14.22
C THR A 144 41.57 1.23 -15.43
N PRO A 145 41.63 2.26 -16.29
CA PRO A 145 42.58 2.31 -17.38
C PRO A 145 43.91 2.89 -16.86
N GLY A 146 45.00 2.14 -17.06
CA GLY A 146 46.37 2.66 -16.98
C GLY A 146 47.21 2.10 -15.84
N LEU A 147 47.85 0.94 -16.07
CA LEU A 147 49.20 0.65 -15.56
C LEU A 147 49.77 -0.62 -16.24
N PHE A 148 50.43 -0.44 -17.38
CA PHE A 148 51.48 -1.36 -17.85
C PHE A 148 52.55 -0.48 -18.53
N PRO A 149 53.79 -0.40 -18.02
CA PRO A 149 54.90 0.12 -18.79
C PRO A 149 55.39 -0.94 -19.77
N ASP A 150 55.75 -0.50 -20.98
CA ASP A 150 56.35 -1.31 -22.04
C ASP A 150 57.69 -1.94 -21.61
N PRO A 151 58.06 -3.09 -22.21
CA PRO A 151 59.30 -3.79 -21.85
C PRO A 151 60.52 -3.15 -22.53
N ALA A 152 61.60 -3.00 -21.76
CA ALA A 152 62.98 -2.92 -22.22
C ALA A 152 63.85 -3.74 -21.26
#